data_AF-A0AAV6TRH1-F1
#
_entry.id   AF-A0AAV6TRH1-F1
#
_cell.length_a   1.000
_cell.length_b   1.000
_cell.length_c   1.000
_cell.angle_alpha   90.00
_cell.angle_beta   90.00
_cell.angle_gamma   90.00
#
_symmetry.space_group_name_H-M   'P 1'
#
loop_
_entity.id
_entity.type
_entity.pdbx_description
1 polymer ?
#
loop_
_entity_poly.entity_id
_entity_poly.type
_entity_poly.pdbx_seq_one_letter_code
_entity_poly.pdbx_strand_id
1 'polypeptide(L)'
;MIVAQVEAGQTLKKYYEPWAVLDGTGKILSSHCTCMAGLGEACSHIAAILFAIETTIKLGINKPSCTSVPCKWKAVMPKAVLETSAFHAMIEDFEETDTDESTL
;
A
#
# COMPACT_ATOMS: atom_id res chain seq x y z
N MET A 1 -15.60 -5.97 -4.36
CA MET A 1 -16.24 -5.73 -3.05
C MET A 1 -15.45 -4.63 -2.35
N ILE A 2 -16.14 -3.62 -1.83
CA ILE A 2 -15.56 -2.50 -1.08
C ILE A 2 -16.09 -2.58 0.35
N VAL A 3 -15.20 -2.42 1.32
CA VAL A 3 -15.52 -2.36 2.75
C VAL A 3 -15.07 -0.99 3.25
N ALA A 4 -15.87 -0.37 4.09
CA ALA A 4 -15.49 0.87 4.75
C ALA A 4 -15.80 0.80 6.25
N GLN A 5 -15.13 1.65 7.02
CA GLN A 5 -15.47 1.88 8.41
C GLN A 5 -16.20 3.22 8.50
N VAL A 6 -17.41 3.22 9.06
CA VAL A 6 -18.27 4.42 9.13
C VAL A 6 -18.76 4.63 10.56
N GLU A 7 -18.66 5.86 11.05
CA GLU A 7 -19.16 6.25 12.36
C GLU A 7 -20.69 6.31 12.40
N ALA A 8 -21.26 5.87 13.51
CA ALA A 8 -22.69 5.92 13.76
C ALA A 8 -23.16 7.37 13.94
N GLY A 9 -24.09 7.83 13.10
CA GLY A 9 -24.63 9.19 13.22
C GLY A 9 -25.52 9.41 14.45
N GLN A 10 -26.05 8.34 15.06
CA GLN A 10 -27.03 8.41 16.16
C GLN A 10 -26.44 8.00 17.52
N THR A 11 -25.19 7.55 17.57
CA THR A 11 -24.58 7.05 18.81
C THR A 11 -23.11 7.46 18.85
N LEU A 12 -22.68 8.04 19.95
CA LEU A 12 -21.29 8.42 20.15
C LEU A 12 -20.40 7.16 20.23
N LYS A 13 -19.27 7.16 19.50
CA LYS A 13 -18.21 6.13 19.56
C LYS A 13 -18.64 4.72 19.15
N LYS A 14 -19.51 4.58 18.15
CA LYS A 14 -19.79 3.28 17.50
C LYS A 14 -19.40 3.34 16.03
N TYR A 15 -18.68 2.32 15.58
CA TYR A 15 -18.31 2.14 14.18
C TYR A 15 -19.09 0.97 13.59
N TYR A 16 -19.45 1.09 12.32
CA TYR A 16 -19.98 0.00 11.52
C TYR A 16 -19.01 -0.29 10.38
N GLU A 17 -19.05 -1.54 9.91
CA GLU A 17 -18.28 -1.99 8.75
C GLU A 17 -19.22 -2.34 7.59
N PRO A 18 -19.89 -1.34 6.98
CA PRO A 18 -20.70 -1.60 5.81
C PRO A 18 -19.83 -2.02 4.64
N TRP A 19 -20.43 -2.83 3.77
CA TRP A 19 -19.79 -3.27 2.53
C TRP A 19 -20.76 -3.14 1.36
N ALA A 20 -20.17 -2.93 0.18
CA ALA A 20 -20.89 -2.89 -1.08
C ALA A 20 -20.13 -3.66 -2.16
N VAL A 21 -20.86 -4.38 -3.00
CA VAL A 21 -20.35 -5.07 -4.19
C VAL A 21 -20.90 -4.33 -5.39
N LEU A 22 -19.99 -3.86 -6.25
CA LEU A 22 -20.30 -3.21 -7.51
C LEU A 22 -19.63 -3.98 -8.65
N ASP A 23 -20.22 -3.92 -9.83
CA ASP A 23 -19.57 -4.38 -11.05
C ASP A 23 -18.56 -3.35 -11.59
N GLY A 24 -17.86 -3.71 -12.67
CA GLY A 24 -16.88 -2.82 -13.31
C GLY A 24 -17.47 -1.54 -13.94
N THR A 25 -18.80 -1.49 -14.12
CA THR A 25 -19.51 -0.31 -14.63
C THR A 25 -20.02 0.61 -13.53
N GLY A 26 -19.91 0.20 -12.26
CA GLY A 26 -20.43 0.92 -11.11
C GLY A 26 -21.87 0.57 -10.76
N LYS A 27 -22.47 -0.47 -11.36
CA LYS A 27 -23.77 -0.98 -10.93
C LYS A 27 -23.63 -1.70 -9.59
N ILE A 28 -24.52 -1.38 -8.66
CA ILE A 28 -24.56 -2.01 -7.34
C ILE A 28 -25.18 -3.41 -7.47
N LEU A 29 -24.44 -4.44 -7.06
CA LEU A 29 -24.88 -5.84 -7.05
C LEU A 29 -25.52 -6.20 -5.70
N SER A 30 -24.91 -5.79 -4.59
CA SER A 30 -25.41 -6.01 -3.24
C SER A 30 -24.70 -5.09 -2.25
N SER A 31 -25.33 -4.78 -1.12
CA SER A 31 -24.72 -3.99 -0.05
C SER A 31 -25.37 -4.31 1.29
N HIS A 32 -24.59 -4.30 2.37
CA HIS A 32 -25.13 -4.60 3.70
C HIS A 32 -24.43 -3.79 4.80
N CYS A 33 -25.21 -3.42 5.83
CA CYS A 33 -24.72 -2.80 7.04
C CYS A 33 -25.43 -3.41 8.25
N THR A 34 -24.68 -3.67 9.32
CA THR A 34 -25.21 -4.25 10.57
C THR A 34 -25.87 -3.21 11.50
N CYS A 35 -26.09 -1.98 11.03
CA CYS A 35 -26.87 -1.01 11.77
C CYS A 35 -28.37 -1.32 11.69
N MET A 36 -29.16 -0.81 12.64
CA MET A 36 -30.60 -1.07 12.71
C MET A 36 -31.34 -0.70 11.42
N ALA A 37 -30.98 0.42 10.78
CA ALA A 37 -31.54 0.82 9.48
C ALA A 37 -30.99 0.00 8.30
N GLY A 38 -29.80 -0.58 8.45
CA GLY A 38 -29.10 -1.35 7.42
C GLY A 38 -29.69 -2.73 7.16
N LEU A 39 -30.57 -3.21 8.06
CA LEU A 39 -31.36 -4.43 7.84
C LEU A 39 -32.32 -4.31 6.64
N GLY A 40 -32.70 -3.09 6.25
CA GLY A 40 -33.44 -2.81 5.02
C GLY A 40 -32.54 -2.43 3.83
N GLU A 41 -31.23 -2.65 3.93
CA GLU A 41 -30.19 -2.32 2.93
C GLU A 41 -30.02 -0.82 2.59
N ALA A 42 -30.94 0.04 3.02
CA ALA A 42 -30.96 1.47 2.79
C ALA A 42 -30.65 2.27 4.07
N CYS A 43 -29.36 2.31 4.46
CA CYS A 43 -28.90 3.15 5.57
C CYS A 43 -27.92 4.24 5.12
N SER A 44 -27.79 5.29 5.93
CA SER A 44 -26.85 6.39 5.67
C SER A 44 -25.40 5.93 5.56
N HIS A 45 -25.02 4.85 6.24
CA HIS A 45 -23.65 4.32 6.12
C HIS A 45 -23.39 3.69 4.75
N ILE A 46 -24.38 3.00 4.15
CA ILE A 46 -24.26 2.47 2.78
C ILE A 46 -24.24 3.63 1.78
N ALA A 47 -25.11 4.63 1.98
CA ALA A 47 -25.09 5.84 1.16
C ALA A 47 -23.73 6.53 1.20
N ALA A 48 -23.10 6.66 2.37
CA ALA A 48 -21.79 7.26 2.52
C ALA A 48 -20.71 6.54 1.69
N ILE A 49 -20.68 5.20 1.71
CA ILE A 49 -19.78 4.40 0.86
C ILE A 49 -20.03 4.69 -0.62
N LEU A 50 -21.29 4.62 -1.05
CA LEU A 50 -21.64 4.79 -2.46
C LEU A 50 -21.31 6.19 -2.97
N PHE A 51 -21.58 7.23 -2.17
CA PHE A 51 -21.18 8.61 -2.48
C PHE A 51 -19.66 8.77 -2.55
N ALA A 52 -18.91 8.15 -1.62
CA ALA A 52 -17.45 8.20 -1.66
C ALA A 52 -16.90 7.55 -2.93
N ILE A 53 -17.47 6.42 -3.36
CA ILE A 53 -17.09 5.75 -4.62
C ILE A 53 -17.41 6.65 -5.82
N GLU A 54 -18.64 7.17 -5.89
CA GLU A 54 -19.09 8.00 -7.00
C GLU A 54 -18.25 9.28 -7.13
N THR A 55 -17.97 9.95 -6.03
CA THR A 55 -17.14 11.17 -6.00
C THR A 55 -15.69 10.87 -6.39
N THR A 56 -15.12 9.76 -5.92
CA THR A 56 -13.76 9.33 -6.28
C THR A 56 -13.63 9.12 -7.80
N ILE A 57 -14.65 8.52 -8.42
CA ILE A 57 -14.68 8.27 -9.88
C ILE A 57 -14.89 9.58 -10.64
N LYS A 58 -15.86 10.41 -10.23
CA LYS A 58 -16.17 11.70 -10.88
C LYS A 58 -14.99 12.66 -10.83
N LEU A 59 -14.27 12.71 -9.71
CA LEU A 59 -13.09 13.56 -9.53
C LEU A 59 -11.82 12.94 -10.13
N GLY A 60 -11.86 11.69 -10.59
CA GLY A 60 -10.70 11.01 -11.14
C GLY A 60 -9.60 10.72 -10.12
N ILE A 61 -9.91 10.76 -8.82
CA ILE A 61 -8.96 10.48 -7.72
C ILE A 61 -8.47 9.02 -7.79
N ASN A 62 -9.25 8.14 -8.42
CA ASN A 62 -8.87 6.76 -8.68
C ASN A 62 -7.71 6.61 -9.68
N LYS A 63 -7.30 7.68 -10.36
CA LYS A 63 -6.13 7.68 -11.25
C LYS A 63 -4.94 8.32 -10.53
N PRO A 64 -3.76 7.68 -10.51
CA PRO A 64 -2.59 8.29 -9.89
C PRO A 64 -2.24 9.58 -10.65
N SER A 65 -2.00 10.66 -9.91
CA SER A 65 -1.53 11.91 -10.53
C SER A 65 -0.10 11.71 -11.07
N CYS A 66 0.35 12.63 -11.93
CA CYS A 66 1.72 12.60 -12.45
C CYS A 66 2.79 12.72 -11.35
N THR A 67 2.43 13.23 -10.16
CA THR A 67 3.32 13.30 -8.99
C THR A 67 3.24 12.07 -8.09
N SER A 68 2.16 11.28 -8.17
CA SER A 68 2.01 10.01 -7.45
C SER A 68 2.77 8.86 -8.11
N VAL A 69 3.16 8.99 -9.39
CA VAL A 69 3.97 8.00 -10.11
C VAL A 69 5.46 8.35 -10.05
N PRO A 70 6.36 7.35 -10.01
CA PRO A 70 7.80 7.59 -10.12
C PRO A 70 8.13 8.41 -11.36
N CYS A 71 9.08 9.36 -11.22
CA CYS A 71 9.50 10.19 -12.34
C CYS A 71 10.04 9.33 -13.49
N LYS A 72 9.48 9.47 -14.70
CA LYS A 72 9.86 8.68 -15.89
C LYS A 72 11.37 8.74 -16.21
N TRP A 73 12.01 9.88 -15.94
CA TRP A 73 13.44 10.09 -16.16
C TRP A 73 14.33 9.40 -15.12
N LYS A 74 13.77 8.97 -13.98
CA LYS A 74 14.45 8.14 -12.97
C LYS A 74 14.31 6.63 -13.26
N ALA A 75 13.82 6.23 -14.44
CA ALA A 75 14.04 4.88 -14.93
C ALA A 75 15.55 4.70 -15.14
N VAL A 76 16.24 4.31 -14.07
CA VAL A 76 17.70 4.23 -14.02
C VAL A 76 18.12 3.16 -15.03
N MET A 77 19.03 3.55 -15.92
CA MET A 77 19.89 2.66 -16.69
C MET A 77 20.29 1.46 -15.81
N PRO A 78 20.25 0.21 -16.27
CA PRO A 78 20.67 -0.92 -15.45
C PRO A 78 22.09 -0.66 -14.95
N LYS A 79 22.23 -0.39 -13.65
CA LYS A 79 23.53 -0.30 -13.01
C LYS A 79 24.03 -1.72 -12.99
N ALA A 80 24.91 -2.07 -13.93
CA ALA A 80 25.60 -3.35 -13.90
C ALA A 80 26.25 -3.47 -12.52
N VAL A 81 25.68 -4.31 -11.67
CA VAL A 81 26.32 -4.74 -10.45
C VAL A 81 27.46 -5.63 -10.92
N LEU A 82 28.65 -5.04 -11.11
CA LEU A 82 29.87 -5.83 -11.13
C LEU A 82 30.02 -6.36 -9.71
N GLU A 83 29.72 -7.65 -9.52
CA GLU A 83 29.88 -8.33 -8.25
C GLU A 83 31.31 -8.12 -7.74
N THR A 84 31.43 -7.41 -6.62
CA THR A 84 32.68 -7.23 -5.89
C THR A 84 33.00 -8.50 -5.10
N SER A 85 33.16 -9.63 -5.78
CA SER A 85 33.65 -10.89 -5.19
C SER A 85 35.16 -11.05 -5.32
N ALA A 86 35.82 -10.28 -6.21
CA ALA A 86 37.25 -10.41 -6.47
C ALA A 86 38.15 -9.63 -5.49
N PHE A 87 37.64 -8.63 -4.75
CA PHE A 87 38.46 -7.81 -3.85
C PHE A 87 38.72 -8.44 -2.48
N HIS A 88 37.90 -9.42 -2.05
CA HIS A 88 38.03 -10.04 -0.73
C HIS A 88 39.08 -11.16 -0.71
N ALA A 89 39.36 -11.78 -1.86
CA ALA A 89 40.31 -12.90 -1.95
C ALA A 89 41.79 -12.48 -1.99
N MET A 90 42.11 -11.18 -2.08
CA MET A 90 43.50 -10.69 -2.13
C MET A 90 44.03 -10.18 -0.78
N ILE A 91 43.19 -10.14 0.26
CA ILE A 91 43.56 -9.58 1.58
C ILE A 91 44.05 -10.67 2.56
N GLU A 92 43.74 -11.96 2.35
CA GLU A 92 44.08 -13.03 3.31
C GLU A 92 45.49 -13.65 3.15
N ASP A 93 46.35 -13.16 2.26
CA ASP A 93 47.69 -13.75 2.02
C ASP A 93 48.90 -12.88 2.45
N PHE A 94 48.73 -11.76 3.18
CA PHE A 94 49.84 -10.81 3.41
C PHE A 94 50.26 -10.50 4.87
N GLU A 95 49.67 -11.10 5.90
CA GLU A 95 50.26 -11.12 7.25
C GLU A 95 50.26 -12.59 7.68
N GLU A 96 51.37 -13.31 7.82
CA GLU A 96 52.47 -12.97 8.72
C GLU A 96 53.65 -13.93 8.45
N THR A 97 54.69 -13.46 7.76
CA THR A 97 56.05 -13.98 7.92
C THR A 97 56.99 -12.80 7.93
N ASP A 98 57.52 -12.45 9.10
CA ASP A 98 58.96 -12.30 9.26
C ASP A 98 59.33 -12.36 10.75
N THR A 99 60.18 -13.35 11.01
CA THR A 99 61.07 -13.55 12.15
C THR A 99 61.75 -12.24 12.59
N ASP A 100 62.12 -12.03 13.87
CA ASP A 100 63.32 -12.62 14.47
C ASP A 100 63.65 -11.97 15.85
N GLU A 101 64.45 -12.71 16.63
CA GLU A 101 65.44 -12.25 17.61
C GLU A 101 65.08 -11.93 19.07
N SER A 102 65.36 -12.94 19.91
CA SER A 102 66.16 -12.96 21.15
C SER A 102 66.14 -11.78 22.13
N THR A 103 66.05 -12.10 23.43
CA THR A 103 66.97 -11.56 24.46
C THR A 103 66.85 -12.36 25.76
N LEU A 104 67.98 -12.97 26.15
CA LEU A 104 68.44 -13.39 27.49
C LEU A 104 67.47 -14.11 28.46
#